data_AF-A0A967SAT1-F1
#
_entry.id   AF-A0A967SAT1-F1
#
_cell.length_a   1.000
_cell.length_b   1.000
_cell.length_c   1.000
_cell.angle_alpha   90.00
_cell.angle_beta   90.00
_cell.angle_gamma   90.00
#
_symmetry.space_group_name_H-M   'P 1'
#
loop_
_entity.id
_entity.type
_entity.pdbx_description
1 polymer ?
#
loop_
_entity_poly.entity_id
_entity_poly.type
_entity_poly.pdbx_seq_one_letter_code
_entity_poly.pdbx_strand_id
1 'polypeptide(L)'
;IVDALATPPGRGRDRALDRLDALLLRGPYSGLVSMGGPYYGNLALSRLREEAGDLHRALAASRRWPYFHGQPPYTAEFRLQEARLAERLGLDSAAVTAYRHFVDLQADAEPVRRARVDSARARLTALLGALDTIGSNAPADGT
;
A
#
# COMPACT_ATOMS: atom_id res chain seq x y z
N ILE A 1 -5.06 -12.39 -20.28
CA ILE A 1 -4.99 -11.90 -18.87
C ILE A 1 -5.48 -10.46 -18.80
N VAL A 2 -4.90 -9.56 -19.60
CA VAL A 2 -5.23 -8.13 -19.60
C VAL A 2 -6.72 -7.85 -19.82
N ASP A 3 -7.35 -8.48 -20.82
CA ASP A 3 -8.79 -8.25 -21.09
C ASP A 3 -9.69 -8.62 -19.92
N ALA A 4 -9.36 -9.68 -19.18
CA ALA A 4 -10.10 -10.11 -17.99
C ALA A 4 -9.84 -9.21 -16.76
N LEU A 5 -8.77 -8.41 -16.75
CA LEU A 5 -8.52 -7.42 -15.71
C LEU A 5 -9.29 -6.13 -15.97
N ALA A 6 -9.67 -5.86 -17.22
CA ALA A 6 -10.47 -4.68 -17.60
C ALA A 6 -11.97 -4.85 -17.33
N THR A 7 -12.45 -6.08 -17.10
CA THR A 7 -13.86 -6.36 -16.80
C THR A 7 -14.22 -6.06 -15.35
N PRO A 8 -15.52 -5.87 -15.00
CA PRO A 8 -15.97 -5.73 -13.61
C PRO A 8 -15.56 -6.92 -12.71
N PRO A 9 -15.64 -6.77 -11.37
CA PRO A 9 -15.35 -7.85 -10.43
C PRO A 9 -16.16 -9.12 -10.70
N GLY A 10 -15.51 -10.28 -10.53
CA GLY A 10 -16.12 -11.59 -10.75
C GLY A 10 -15.07 -12.69 -10.96
N ARG A 11 -15.52 -13.95 -10.96
CA ARG A 11 -14.63 -15.14 -10.96
C ARG A 11 -13.55 -15.13 -12.06
N GLY A 12 -13.86 -14.59 -13.24
CA GLY A 12 -12.91 -14.46 -14.34
C GLY A 12 -11.77 -13.48 -14.03
N ARG A 13 -12.11 -12.31 -13.49
CA ARG A 13 -11.17 -11.30 -13.03
C ARG A 13 -10.35 -11.78 -11.83
N ASP A 14 -10.97 -12.48 -10.87
CA ASP A 14 -10.26 -13.02 -9.70
C ASP A 14 -9.16 -14.01 -10.10
N ARG A 15 -9.48 -14.93 -11.02
CA ARG A 15 -8.49 -15.87 -11.59
C ARG A 15 -7.38 -15.15 -12.35
N ALA A 16 -7.70 -14.06 -13.05
CA ALA A 16 -6.70 -13.25 -13.73
C ALA A 16 -5.78 -12.54 -12.73
N LEU A 17 -6.32 -12.03 -11.61
CA LEU A 17 -5.55 -11.44 -10.52
C LEU A 17 -4.65 -12.48 -9.84
N ASP A 18 -5.15 -13.69 -9.58
CA ASP A 18 -4.34 -14.78 -9.00
C ASP A 18 -3.18 -15.19 -9.92
N ARG A 19 -3.42 -15.23 -11.24
CA ARG A 19 -2.36 -15.50 -12.22
C ARG A 19 -1.34 -14.38 -12.29
N LEU A 20 -1.79 -13.12 -12.28
CA LEU A 20 -0.89 -11.96 -12.25
C LEU A 20 -0.05 -11.96 -10.97
N ASP A 21 -0.67 -12.22 -9.82
CA ASP A 21 -0.01 -12.34 -8.52
C ASP A 21 1.08 -13.43 -8.55
N ALA A 22 0.76 -14.62 -9.06
CA ALA A 22 1.72 -15.70 -9.22
C ALA A 22 2.89 -15.32 -10.15
N LEU A 23 2.61 -14.61 -11.25
CA LEU A 23 3.64 -14.13 -12.17
C LEU A 23 4.54 -13.07 -11.51
N LEU A 24 3.99 -12.13 -10.74
CA LEU A 24 4.77 -11.11 -10.04
C LEU A 24 5.59 -11.67 -8.88
N LEU A 25 5.18 -12.79 -8.30
CA LEU A 25 5.90 -13.47 -7.22
C LEU A 25 6.99 -14.42 -7.72
N ARG A 26 6.70 -15.18 -8.79
CA ARG A 26 7.49 -16.35 -9.19
C ARG A 26 7.90 -16.35 -10.66
N GLY A 27 7.49 -15.33 -11.42
CA GLY A 27 7.84 -15.19 -12.82
C GLY A 27 9.35 -15.04 -13.01
N PRO A 28 9.86 -15.38 -14.20
CA PRO A 28 11.29 -15.27 -14.49
C PRO A 28 11.73 -13.79 -14.43
N TYR A 29 12.60 -13.47 -13.49
CA TYR A 29 13.26 -12.17 -13.37
C TYR A 29 14.46 -12.11 -14.32
N SER A 30 14.25 -11.89 -15.63
CA SER A 30 15.34 -11.79 -16.60
C SER A 30 15.47 -10.38 -17.19
N GLY A 31 16.66 -9.77 -17.06
CA GLY A 31 17.09 -8.59 -17.82
C GLY A 31 16.45 -7.25 -17.42
N LEU A 32 16.36 -6.31 -18.39
CA LEU A 32 15.81 -4.95 -18.25
C LEU A 32 14.38 -4.90 -17.67
N VAL A 33 13.60 -5.98 -17.82
CA VAL A 33 12.25 -6.12 -17.25
C VAL A 33 12.27 -6.14 -15.71
N SER A 34 13.38 -6.59 -15.10
CA SER A 34 13.57 -6.65 -13.64
C SER A 34 13.76 -5.29 -12.98
N MET A 35 14.20 -4.27 -13.72
CA MET A 35 14.46 -2.92 -13.18
C MET A 35 13.18 -2.11 -12.91
N GLY A 36 12.02 -2.56 -13.43
CA GLY A 36 10.76 -1.84 -13.34
C GLY A 36 9.53 -2.73 -13.14
N GLY A 37 9.42 -3.83 -13.89
CA GLY A 37 8.20 -4.64 -13.99
C GLY A 37 7.60 -5.08 -12.64
N PRO A 38 8.39 -5.64 -11.71
CA PRO A 38 7.91 -6.02 -10.38
C PRO A 38 7.46 -4.82 -9.52
N TYR A 39 8.12 -3.67 -9.67
CA TYR A 39 7.81 -2.45 -8.93
C TYR A 39 6.44 -1.89 -9.35
N TYR A 40 6.21 -1.63 -10.63
CA TYR A 40 4.89 -1.15 -11.09
C TYR A 40 3.81 -2.22 -10.95
N GLY A 41 4.17 -3.48 -11.22
CA GLY A 41 3.25 -4.61 -11.20
C GLY A 41 2.63 -4.85 -9.83
N ASN A 42 3.43 -4.80 -8.75
CA ASN A 42 2.91 -4.99 -7.39
C ASN A 42 1.99 -3.85 -6.94
N LEU A 43 2.32 -2.60 -7.31
CA LEU A 43 1.45 -1.45 -7.02
C LEU A 43 0.14 -1.53 -7.81
N ALA A 44 0.19 -1.90 -9.08
CA ALA A 44 -0.98 -2.11 -9.92
C ALA A 44 -1.85 -3.27 -9.39
N LEU A 45 -1.24 -4.41 -9.04
CA LEU A 45 -1.92 -5.55 -8.43
C LEU A 45 -2.61 -5.15 -7.12
N SER A 46 -1.94 -4.36 -6.27
CA SER A 46 -2.52 -3.84 -5.03
C SER A 46 -3.81 -3.06 -5.30
N ARG A 47 -3.79 -2.12 -6.26
CA ARG A 47 -4.97 -1.32 -6.63
C ARG A 47 -6.08 -2.15 -7.24
N LEU A 48 -5.74 -3.10 -8.12
CA LEU A 48 -6.74 -3.98 -8.75
C LEU A 48 -7.41 -4.91 -7.73
N ARG A 49 -6.69 -5.36 -6.71
CA ARG A 49 -7.24 -6.12 -5.58
C ARG A 49 -8.12 -5.25 -4.68
N GLU A 50 -7.72 -4.00 -4.44
CA GLU A 50 -8.53 -3.02 -3.71
C GLU A 50 -9.88 -2.76 -4.42
N GLU A 51 -9.86 -2.58 -5.74
CA GLU A 51 -11.07 -2.45 -6.57
C GLU A 51 -11.96 -3.71 -6.52
N ALA A 52 -11.35 -4.89 -6.38
CA ALA A 52 -12.07 -6.15 -6.22
C ALA A 52 -12.58 -6.39 -4.77
N GLY A 53 -12.28 -5.48 -3.83
CA GLY A 53 -12.67 -5.60 -2.42
C GLY A 53 -11.75 -6.51 -1.58
N ASP A 54 -10.68 -7.06 -2.15
CA ASP A 54 -9.74 -7.95 -1.46
C ASP A 54 -8.61 -7.14 -0.80
N LEU A 55 -8.96 -6.45 0.28
CA LEU A 55 -8.05 -5.52 0.97
C LEU A 55 -6.82 -6.22 1.57
N HIS A 56 -6.96 -7.45 2.07
CA HIS A 56 -5.84 -8.20 2.64
C HIS A 56 -4.80 -8.53 1.57
N ARG A 57 -5.22 -9.05 0.40
CA ARG A 57 -4.27 -9.31 -0.69
C ARG A 57 -3.77 -8.03 -1.34
N ALA A 58 -4.56 -6.97 -1.37
CA ALA A 58 -4.11 -5.64 -1.80
C ALA A 58 -2.94 -5.14 -0.92
N LEU A 59 -3.06 -5.24 0.40
CA LEU A 59 -2.03 -4.83 1.34
C LEU A 59 -0.78 -5.71 1.23
N ALA A 60 -0.98 -7.02 1.06
CA ALA A 60 0.13 -7.95 0.85
C ALA A 60 0.93 -7.59 -0.42
N ALA A 61 0.25 -7.22 -1.51
CA ALA A 61 0.91 -6.80 -2.75
C ALA A 61 1.68 -5.47 -2.59
N SER A 62 1.13 -4.47 -1.88
CA SER A 62 1.83 -3.18 -1.67
C SER A 62 3.08 -3.30 -0.79
N ARG A 63 3.22 -4.39 -0.03
CA ARG A 63 4.39 -4.65 0.81
C ARG A 63 5.52 -5.42 0.11
N ARG A 64 5.34 -5.81 -1.15
CA ARG A 64 6.37 -6.55 -1.92
C ARG A 64 7.33 -5.59 -2.62
N TRP A 65 8.44 -5.32 -1.92
CA TRP A 65 9.49 -4.40 -2.37
C TRP A 65 10.71 -5.21 -2.81
N PRO A 66 11.13 -5.13 -4.08
CA PRO A 66 12.40 -5.70 -4.51
C PRO A 66 13.55 -4.84 -3.96
N TYR A 67 14.21 -5.32 -2.90
CA TYR A 67 15.29 -4.61 -2.19
C TYR A 67 16.61 -4.47 -2.98
N PHE A 68 16.75 -5.15 -4.12
CA PHE A 68 18.07 -5.43 -4.71
C PHE A 68 18.77 -4.28 -5.46
N HIS A 69 18.14 -3.13 -5.71
CA HIS A 69 18.71 -2.09 -6.59
C HIS A 69 18.59 -0.63 -6.10
N GLY A 70 18.56 -0.39 -4.79
CA GLY A 70 18.41 0.96 -4.20
C GLY A 70 16.96 1.28 -3.84
N GLN A 71 16.65 2.58 -3.57
CA GLN A 71 15.26 2.95 -3.29
C GLN A 71 14.37 2.66 -4.51
N PRO A 72 13.29 1.87 -4.34
CA PRO A 72 12.38 1.58 -5.44
C PRO A 72 11.84 2.86 -6.06
N PRO A 73 11.71 2.94 -7.39
CA PRO A 73 10.90 3.99 -7.98
C PRO A 73 9.48 3.91 -7.38
N TYR A 74 8.84 5.06 -7.16
CA TYR A 74 7.50 5.17 -6.54
C TYR A 74 7.40 4.70 -5.08
N THR A 75 8.52 4.72 -4.34
CA THR A 75 8.54 4.45 -2.89
C THR A 75 7.42 5.21 -2.16
N ALA A 76 7.20 6.49 -2.49
CA ALA A 76 6.13 7.29 -1.88
C ALA A 76 4.72 6.74 -2.19
N GLU A 77 4.45 6.33 -3.43
CA GLU A 77 3.16 5.74 -3.82
C GLU A 77 2.89 4.43 -3.10
N PHE A 78 3.90 3.58 -2.95
CA PHE A 78 3.78 2.35 -2.19
C PHE A 78 3.46 2.61 -0.72
N ARG A 79 4.14 3.57 -0.09
CA ARG A 79 3.87 3.96 1.30
C ARG A 79 2.46 4.49 1.48
N LEU A 80 1.99 5.35 0.57
CA LEU A 80 0.62 5.85 0.66
C LEU A 80 -0.42 4.74 0.44
N GLN A 81 -0.17 3.82 -0.50
CA GLN A 81 -1.08 2.70 -0.76
C GLN A 81 -1.15 1.77 0.45
N GLU A 82 0.00 1.41 1.03
CA GLU A 82 0.08 0.62 2.26
C GLU A 82 -0.67 1.29 3.40
N ALA A 83 -0.47 2.60 3.60
CA ALA A 83 -1.09 3.35 4.68
C ALA A 83 -2.62 3.32 4.61
N ARG A 84 -3.18 3.63 3.43
CA ARG A 84 -4.65 3.63 3.21
C ARG A 84 -5.25 2.24 3.38
N LEU A 85 -4.58 1.20 2.89
CA LEU A 85 -5.07 -0.17 3.03
C LEU A 85 -5.00 -0.66 4.47
N ALA A 86 -3.93 -0.33 5.18
CA ALA A 86 -3.78 -0.64 6.61
C ALA A 86 -4.86 0.06 7.44
N GLU A 87 -5.12 1.35 7.19
CA GLU A 87 -6.20 2.11 7.85
C GLU A 87 -7.56 1.46 7.61
N ARG A 88 -7.90 1.11 6.36
CA ARG A 88 -9.16 0.43 6.02
C ARG A 88 -9.32 -0.94 6.66
N LEU A 89 -8.22 -1.59 7.03
CA LEU A 89 -8.18 -2.88 7.71
C LEU A 89 -8.12 -2.75 9.25
N GLY A 90 -8.11 -1.53 9.79
CA GLY A 90 -7.97 -1.28 11.24
C GLY A 90 -6.58 -1.58 11.79
N LEU A 91 -5.55 -1.60 10.93
CA LEU A 91 -4.16 -1.85 11.31
C LEU A 91 -3.45 -0.52 11.62
N ASP A 92 -3.92 0.18 12.65
CA ASP A 92 -3.59 1.58 12.91
C ASP A 92 -2.08 1.84 13.06
N SER A 93 -1.37 1.01 13.82
CA SER A 93 0.10 1.16 13.96
C SER A 93 0.82 1.03 12.63
N ALA A 94 0.39 0.10 11.77
CA ALA A 94 0.97 -0.07 10.45
C ALA A 94 0.62 1.10 9.51
N ALA A 95 -0.61 1.62 9.60
CA ALA A 95 -1.03 2.80 8.87
C ALA A 95 -0.20 4.04 9.26
N VAL A 96 0.00 4.27 10.56
CA VAL A 96 0.85 5.35 11.10
C VAL A 96 2.27 5.26 10.56
N THR A 97 2.91 4.09 10.64
CA THR A 97 4.28 3.91 10.13
C THR A 97 4.36 4.24 8.64
N ALA A 98 3.42 3.75 7.83
CA ALA A 98 3.42 3.98 6.40
C ALA A 98 3.12 5.44 6.02
N TYR A 99 2.17 6.10 6.72
CA TYR A 99 1.88 7.52 6.52
C TYR A 99 3.06 8.42 6.89
N ARG A 100 3.74 8.16 8.02
CA ARG A 100 4.96 8.88 8.41
C ARG A 100 6.00 8.82 7.31
N HIS A 101 6.35 7.62 6.85
CA HIS A 101 7.31 7.45 5.76
C HIS A 101 6.90 8.17 4.48
N PHE A 102 5.60 8.16 4.12
CA PHE A 102 5.13 8.92 2.95
C PHE A 102 5.34 10.43 3.12
N VAL A 103 5.01 10.98 4.28
CA VAL A 103 5.16 12.42 4.56
C VAL A 103 6.63 12.81 4.57
N ASP A 104 7.51 12.00 5.16
CA ASP A 104 8.95 12.26 5.20
C ASP A 104 9.56 12.28 3.80
N LEU A 105 9.16 11.35 2.93
CA LEU A 105 9.58 11.32 1.52
C LEU A 105 9.06 12.51 0.70
N GLN A 106 8.10 13.27 1.22
CA GLN A 106 7.44 14.39 0.54
C GLN A 106 7.59 15.69 1.34
N ALA A 107 8.64 15.81 2.18
CA ALA A 107 8.88 16.98 3.01
C ALA A 107 8.85 18.29 2.20
N ASP A 108 9.49 18.29 1.02
CA ASP A 108 9.57 19.41 0.08
C ASP A 108 8.68 19.20 -1.16
N ALA A 109 7.44 18.76 -0.95
CA ALA A 109 6.52 18.45 -2.05
C ALA A 109 6.25 19.66 -2.97
N GLU A 110 6.34 19.41 -4.28
CA GLU A 110 5.93 20.37 -5.31
C GLU A 110 4.48 20.86 -5.10
N PRO A 111 4.12 22.08 -5.56
CA PRO A 111 2.79 22.64 -5.39
C PRO A 111 1.63 21.72 -5.76
N VAL A 112 1.78 20.96 -6.85
CA VAL A 112 0.77 20.02 -7.35
C VAL A 112 0.53 18.83 -6.42
N ARG A 113 1.49 18.51 -5.54
CA ARG A 113 1.43 17.38 -4.61
C ARG A 113 1.00 17.77 -3.20
N ARG A 114 1.05 19.06 -2.85
CA ARG A 114 0.78 19.55 -1.48
C ARG A 114 -0.55 19.06 -0.91
N ALA A 115 -1.65 19.19 -1.66
CA ALA A 115 -2.97 18.73 -1.20
C ALA A 115 -2.99 17.23 -0.82
N ARG A 116 -2.27 16.39 -1.58
CA ARG A 116 -2.14 14.95 -1.30
C ARG A 116 -1.33 14.70 -0.03
N VAL A 117 -0.27 15.47 0.20
CA VAL A 117 0.57 15.39 1.41
C VAL A 117 -0.18 15.89 2.64
N ASP A 118 -0.90 17.00 2.52
CA ASP A 118 -1.69 17.58 3.62
C ASP A 118 -2.81 16.64 4.05
N SER A 119 -3.47 15.96 3.10
CA SER A 119 -4.44 14.91 3.42
C SER A 119 -3.81 13.74 4.19
N ALA A 120 -2.61 13.31 3.79
CA ALA A 120 -1.88 12.25 4.49
C ALA A 120 -1.44 12.68 5.90
N ARG A 121 -0.99 13.93 6.08
CA ARG A 121 -0.68 14.50 7.40
C ARG A 121 -1.91 14.53 8.31
N ALA A 122 -3.06 14.97 7.78
CA ALA A 122 -4.30 15.01 8.55
C ALA A 122 -4.71 13.60 9.02
N ARG A 123 -4.60 12.58 8.16
CA ARG A 123 -4.87 11.18 8.52
C ARG A 123 -3.89 10.66 9.57
N LEU A 124 -2.60 10.94 9.43
CA LEU A 124 -1.58 10.58 10.40
C LEU A 124 -1.88 11.17 11.78
N THR A 125 -2.19 12.47 11.87
CA THR A 125 -2.56 13.14 13.13
C THR A 125 -3.79 12.49 13.76
N ALA A 126 -4.82 12.20 12.97
CA ALA A 126 -6.04 11.56 13.46
C ALA A 126 -5.77 10.16 14.07
N LEU A 127 -4.97 9.33 13.38
CA LEU A 127 -4.59 8.00 13.87
C LEU A 127 -3.77 8.07 15.16
N LEU A 128 -2.83 9.02 15.26
CA LEU A 128 -2.05 9.20 16.49
C LEU A 128 -2.94 9.59 17.68
N GLY A 129 -3.85 10.54 17.48
CA GLY A 129 -4.79 10.93 18.54
C GLY A 129 -5.72 9.78 18.98
N ALA A 130 -6.15 8.93 18.03
CA ALA A 130 -6.95 7.75 18.35
C ALA A 130 -6.17 6.73 19.22
N LEU A 131 -4.91 6.46 18.87
CA LEU A 131 -4.05 5.55 19.63
C LEU A 131 -3.74 6.08 21.04
N ASP A 132 -3.48 7.38 21.19
CA ASP A 132 -3.23 8.00 22.49
C ASP A 132 -4.46 7.91 23.41
N THR A 133 -5.66 8.05 22.84
CA THR A 133 -6.93 7.93 23.57
C THR A 133 -7.16 6.50 24.06
N ILE A 134 -6.82 5.49 23.25
CA ILE A 134 -6.91 4.07 23.64
C ILE A 134 -5.91 3.75 24.76
N GLY A 135 -4.67 4.22 24.65
CA GLY A 135 -3.65 4.02 25.68
C GLY A 135 -3.99 4.69 27.02
N SER A 136 -4.70 5.82 26.99
CA SER A 136 -5.14 6.54 28.19
C SER A 136 -6.36 5.92 28.89
N ASN A 137 -7.09 5.03 28.21
CA ASN A 137 -8.30 4.37 28.72
C ASN A 137 -8.04 2.93 29.23
N ALA A 138 -6.80 2.46 29.25
CA ALA A 138 -6.48 1.17 29.85
C ALA A 138 -6.76 1.26 31.37
N PRO A 139 -7.56 0.35 31.96
CA PRO A 139 -7.78 0.35 33.40
C PRO A 139 -6.44 0.16 34.09
N ALA A 140 -6.15 1.00 35.07
CA ALA A 140 -5.08 0.75 36.02
C ALA A 140 -5.46 -0.52 36.78
N ASP A 141 -4.96 -1.68 36.32
CA ASP A 141 -5.10 -2.93 37.04
C ASP A 141 -4.48 -2.72 38.42
N GLY A 142 -5.37 -2.65 39.42
CA GLY A 142 -5.04 -2.53 40.82
C GLY A 142 -4.30 -3.77 41.29
N THR A 143 -3.16 -3.50 41.93
CA THR A 143 -2.48 -4.35 42.92
C THR A 143 -3.43 -5.05 43.87
#